data_AF-A0A8T9BWI1-F1
#
_entry.id   AF-A0A8T9BWI1-F1
#
_cell.length_a   1.000
_cell.length_b   1.000
_cell.length_c   1.000
_cell.angle_alpha   90.00
_cell.angle_beta   90.00
_cell.angle_gamma   90.00
#
_symmetry.space_group_name_H-M   'P 1'
#
loop_
_entity.id
_entity.type
_entity.pdbx_description
1 polymer ?
#
loop_
_entity_poly.entity_id
_entity_poly.type
_entity_poly.pdbx_seq_one_letter_code
_entity_poly.pdbx_strand_id
1 'polypeptide(L)'
;MEKDNQGEEMEGVEVTNQQPLFTEQESRILEVYDRLEELQLEIALLKARGVLSQDEPMEASEEDIASAQQELLKAKAAYQVRSNIVEGVLVANPVLKAVHGGENASVVEQDLLPLIEQRDKLSIGLSDLSAKVLSTRNQLMAAETEHVIKARENAETAGRMLALAEEASTQTKEGIDDVEVREQLDALEMEVKTSRQMWRIMKGTASGTIVGSGVDWARDPKLLEIVLDIDGA
;
A
#
# COMPACT_ATOMS: atom_id res chain seq x y z
N MET A 1 23.79 -37.53 21.86
CA MET A 1 23.58 -38.05 20.49
C MET A 1 22.08 -38.14 20.34
N GLU A 2 21.40 -37.44 19.44
CA GLU A 2 21.82 -36.84 18.18
C GLU A 2 20.74 -35.82 17.78
N LYS A 3 21.11 -34.82 16.99
CA LYS A 3 20.30 -33.64 16.68
C LYS A 3 19.23 -33.97 15.64
N ASP A 4 17.97 -33.69 15.92
CA ASP A 4 16.95 -33.47 14.89
C ASP A 4 16.97 -31.98 14.52
N ASN A 5 17.82 -31.66 13.55
CA ASN A 5 17.83 -30.37 12.86
C ASN A 5 17.16 -30.59 11.50
N GLN A 6 15.83 -30.47 11.46
CA GLN A 6 15.09 -30.38 10.20
C GLN A 6 15.37 -29.01 9.58
N GLY A 7 16.45 -28.93 8.82
CA GLY A 7 16.60 -27.92 7.78
C GLY A 7 15.67 -28.34 6.64
N GLU A 8 14.54 -27.65 6.53
CA GLU A 8 13.78 -27.61 5.28
C GLU A 8 14.70 -26.99 4.22
N GLU A 9 15.35 -27.86 3.44
CA GLU A 9 16.04 -27.48 2.22
C GLU A 9 14.97 -26.95 1.26
N MET A 10 14.96 -25.64 1.07
CA MET A 10 14.19 -24.95 0.04
C MET A 10 14.72 -25.39 -1.33
N GLU A 11 14.20 -26.53 -1.79
CA GLU A 11 14.41 -27.10 -3.10
C GLU A 11 13.76 -26.20 -4.16
N GLY A 12 14.56 -25.73 -5.12
CA GLY A 12 14.04 -25.24 -6.40
C GLY A 12 13.89 -23.72 -6.54
N VAL A 13 14.90 -22.93 -6.17
CA VAL A 13 15.19 -21.75 -7.01
C VAL A 13 16.14 -22.22 -8.09
N GLU A 14 15.57 -22.75 -9.17
CA GLU A 14 16.29 -22.88 -10.43
C GLU A 14 16.79 -21.47 -10.77
N VAL A 15 18.08 -21.24 -10.54
CA VAL A 15 18.80 -20.07 -11.05
C VAL A 15 18.67 -20.19 -12.56
N THR A 16 17.68 -19.49 -13.12
CA THR A 16 17.52 -19.35 -14.55
C THR A 16 18.88 -18.93 -15.08
N ASN A 17 19.45 -19.77 -15.93
CA ASN A 17 20.71 -19.51 -16.58
C ASN A 17 20.49 -18.24 -17.41
N GLN A 18 20.83 -17.07 -16.85
CA GLN A 18 20.61 -15.76 -17.46
C GLN A 18 21.61 -15.64 -18.61
N GLN A 19 21.30 -16.29 -19.74
CA GLN A 19 21.79 -15.79 -21.01
C GLN A 19 21.38 -14.31 -21.06
N PRO A 20 22.33 -13.40 -21.31
CA PRO A 20 21.98 -11.99 -21.41
C PRO A 20 20.89 -11.85 -22.47
N LEU A 21 19.79 -11.20 -22.09
CA LEU A 21 18.59 -11.03 -22.93
C LEU A 21 18.91 -10.36 -24.28
N PHE A 22 20.03 -9.66 -24.35
CA PHE A 22 20.54 -8.98 -25.52
C PHE A 22 22.04 -9.27 -25.68
N THR A 23 22.49 -9.36 -26.92
CA THR A 23 23.91 -9.29 -27.25
C THR A 23 24.47 -7.91 -26.89
N GLU A 24 25.80 -7.82 -26.67
CA GLU A 24 26.47 -6.55 -26.35
C GLU A 24 26.25 -5.47 -27.43
N GLN A 25 26.04 -5.89 -28.67
CA GLN A 25 25.72 -4.99 -29.77
C GLN A 25 24.29 -4.45 -29.67
N GLU A 26 23.32 -5.31 -29.36
CA GLU A 26 21.93 -4.92 -29.17
C GLU A 26 21.77 -3.98 -27.97
N SER A 27 22.44 -4.26 -26.85
CA SER A 27 22.41 -3.35 -25.69
C SER A 27 22.99 -1.98 -26.03
N ARG A 28 24.06 -1.94 -26.81
CA ARG A 28 24.67 -0.68 -27.26
C ARG A 28 23.76 0.09 -28.22
N ILE A 29 23.02 -0.60 -29.09
CA ILE A 29 22.05 0.03 -29.98
C ILE A 29 20.93 0.69 -29.18
N LEU A 30 20.40 0.00 -28.17
CA LEU A 30 19.38 0.54 -27.28
C LEU A 30 19.89 1.76 -26.50
N GLU A 31 21.09 1.69 -25.94
CA GLU A 31 21.71 2.84 -25.24
C GLU A 31 21.88 4.06 -26.16
N VAL A 32 22.28 3.83 -27.42
CA VAL A 32 22.38 4.91 -28.43
C VAL A 32 21.01 5.47 -28.78
N TYR A 33 19.97 4.64 -28.86
CA TYR A 33 18.60 5.09 -29.09
C TYR A 33 18.11 5.97 -27.94
N ASP A 34 18.29 5.53 -26.69
CA ASP A 34 17.93 6.30 -25.50
C ASP A 34 18.65 7.65 -25.45
N ARG A 35 19.96 7.64 -25.75
CA ARG A 35 20.77 8.86 -25.82
C ARG A 35 20.31 9.80 -26.92
N LEU A 36 19.86 9.26 -28.06
CA LEU A 36 19.35 10.05 -29.16
C LEU A 36 18.02 10.72 -28.79
N GLU A 37 17.13 10.01 -28.10
CA GLU A 37 15.87 10.58 -27.58
C GLU A 37 16.13 11.71 -26.58
N GLU A 38 17.08 11.51 -25.66
CA GLU A 38 17.50 12.53 -24.68
C GLU A 38 18.02 13.80 -25.38
N LEU A 39 18.90 13.64 -26.37
CA LEU A 39 19.44 14.78 -27.13
C LEU A 39 18.37 15.50 -27.94
N GLN A 40 17.40 14.78 -28.50
CA GLN A 40 16.27 15.40 -29.20
C GLN A 40 15.43 16.27 -28.26
N LEU A 41 15.22 15.81 -27.02
CA LEU A 41 14.53 16.56 -25.98
C LEU A 41 15.34 17.79 -25.55
N GLU A 42 16.65 17.65 -25.36
CA GLU A 42 17.54 18.77 -25.02
C GLU A 42 17.52 19.85 -26.11
N ILE A 43 17.62 19.46 -27.39
CA ILE A 43 17.54 20.38 -28.52
C ILE A 43 16.18 21.10 -28.54
N ALA A 44 15.08 20.38 -28.28
CA ALA A 44 13.75 20.96 -28.22
C ALA A 44 13.63 21.99 -27.09
N LEU A 45 14.19 21.70 -25.91
CA LEU A 45 14.23 22.64 -24.78
C LEU A 45 15.08 23.88 -25.08
N LEU A 46 16.25 23.72 -25.70
CA LEU A 46 17.12 24.83 -26.07
C LEU A 46 16.49 25.73 -27.15
N LYS A 47 15.74 25.14 -28.09
CA LYS A 47 14.92 25.90 -29.06
C LYS A 47 13.77 26.65 -28.38
N ALA A 48 13.04 25.99 -27.47
CA ALA A 48 11.94 26.62 -26.75
C ALA A 48 12.39 27.78 -25.84
N ARG A 49 13.58 27.68 -25.25
CA ARG A 49 14.20 28.75 -24.45
C ARG A 49 14.73 29.91 -25.30
N GLY A 50 14.69 29.81 -26.63
CA GLY A 50 15.24 30.81 -27.54
C GLY A 50 16.77 30.85 -27.56
N VAL A 51 17.47 29.89 -26.93
CA VAL A 51 18.94 29.83 -26.97
C VAL A 51 19.43 29.50 -28.38
N LEU A 52 18.63 28.74 -29.14
CA LEU A 52 18.88 28.36 -30.52
C LEU A 52 17.99 29.12 -31.54
N SER A 53 17.11 30.02 -31.08
CA SER A 53 16.16 30.75 -31.92
C SER A 53 16.56 32.23 -31.94
N GLN A 54 16.67 32.83 -33.13
CA GLN A 54 17.02 34.25 -33.28
C GLN A 54 15.81 35.19 -33.17
N ASP A 55 14.70 34.72 -32.60
CA ASP A 55 13.47 35.51 -32.53
C ASP A 55 13.58 36.59 -31.45
N GLU A 56 13.27 37.84 -31.82
CA GLU A 56 13.17 38.94 -30.87
C GLU A 56 11.98 38.73 -29.92
N PRO A 57 12.10 39.11 -28.63
CA PRO A 57 10.99 38.99 -27.69
C PRO A 57 9.82 39.87 -28.14
N MET A 58 8.76 39.22 -28.61
CA MET A 58 7.52 39.88 -29.01
C MET A 58 6.65 40.10 -27.76
N GLU A 59 6.10 41.31 -27.58
CA GLU A 59 5.12 41.57 -26.53
C GLU A 59 3.85 40.77 -26.84
N ALA A 60 3.58 39.73 -26.06
CA ALA A 60 2.40 38.88 -26.22
C ALA A 60 1.23 39.40 -25.37
N SER A 61 0.04 39.50 -25.97
CA SER A 61 -1.19 39.76 -25.22
C SER A 61 -1.54 38.56 -24.33
N GLU A 62 -2.31 38.78 -23.25
CA GLU A 62 -2.85 37.68 -22.43
C GLU A 62 -3.69 36.69 -23.25
N GLU A 63 -4.36 37.18 -24.31
CA GLU A 63 -5.13 36.35 -25.24
C GLU A 63 -4.24 35.46 -26.13
N ASP A 64 -3.07 35.98 -26.55
CA ASP A 64 -2.08 35.23 -27.31
C ASP A 64 -1.44 34.14 -26.44
N ILE A 65 -1.21 34.42 -25.16
CA ILE A 65 -0.71 33.44 -24.19
C ILE A 65 -1.74 32.33 -23.96
N ALA A 66 -3.02 32.69 -23.78
CA ALA A 66 -4.09 31.71 -23.56
C ALA A 66 -4.29 30.79 -24.78
N SER A 67 -4.26 31.35 -25.99
CA SER A 67 -4.35 30.57 -27.23
C SER A 67 -3.13 29.65 -27.42
N ALA A 68 -1.91 30.16 -27.22
CA ALA A 68 -0.68 29.38 -27.29
C ALA A 68 -0.64 28.23 -26.26
N GLN A 69 -1.12 28.46 -25.03
CA GLN A 69 -1.25 27.41 -24.01
C GLN A 69 -2.22 26.31 -24.46
N GLN A 70 -3.37 26.69 -25.03
CA GLN A 70 -4.33 25.72 -25.52
C GLN A 70 -3.77 24.93 -26.72
N GLU A 71 -3.05 25.59 -27.62
CA GLU A 71 -2.37 24.93 -28.74
C GLU A 71 -1.28 23.98 -28.27
N LEU A 72 -0.48 24.36 -27.28
CA LEU A 72 0.53 23.49 -26.67
C LEU A 72 -0.11 22.25 -26.02
N LEU A 73 -1.21 22.41 -25.28
CA LEU A 73 -1.93 21.29 -24.69
C LEU A 73 -2.49 20.35 -25.76
N LYS A 74 -3.07 20.90 -26.85
CA LYS A 74 -3.54 20.11 -28.01
C LYS A 74 -2.39 19.37 -28.68
N ALA A 75 -1.26 20.04 -28.92
CA ALA A 75 -0.08 19.44 -29.53
C ALA A 75 0.51 18.34 -28.65
N LYS A 76 0.60 18.55 -27.33
CA LYS A 76 1.06 17.55 -26.36
C LYS A 76 0.16 16.32 -26.36
N ALA A 77 -1.15 16.51 -26.30
CA ALA A 77 -2.11 15.41 -26.36
C ALA A 77 -2.00 14.64 -27.69
N ALA A 78 -1.91 15.35 -28.82
CA ALA A 78 -1.76 14.73 -30.13
C ALA A 78 -0.43 13.97 -30.28
N TYR A 79 0.66 14.50 -29.73
CA TYR A 79 1.95 13.82 -29.70
C TYR A 79 1.89 12.55 -28.85
N GLN A 80 1.34 12.63 -27.63
CA GLN A 80 1.22 11.48 -26.74
C GLN A 80 0.37 10.38 -27.36
N VAL A 81 -0.77 10.72 -27.96
CA VAL A 81 -1.61 9.73 -28.67
C VAL A 81 -0.85 9.09 -29.82
N ARG A 82 -0.11 9.87 -30.62
CA ARG A 82 0.70 9.34 -31.72
C ARG A 82 1.81 8.42 -31.22
N SER A 83 2.51 8.80 -30.16
CA SER A 83 3.55 7.99 -29.53
C SER A 83 2.98 6.66 -29.07
N ASN A 84 1.86 6.68 -28.35
CA ASN A 84 1.19 5.46 -27.88
C ASN A 84 0.73 4.56 -29.04
N ILE A 85 0.26 5.15 -30.15
CA ILE A 85 -0.12 4.37 -31.35
C ILE A 85 1.12 3.72 -31.97
N VAL A 86 2.21 4.46 -32.13
CA VAL A 86 3.46 3.95 -32.72
C VAL A 86 4.03 2.83 -31.84
N GLU A 87 4.13 3.06 -30.53
CA GLU A 87 4.58 2.05 -29.55
C GLU A 87 3.67 0.82 -29.58
N GLY A 88 2.35 1.02 -29.59
CA GLY A 88 1.38 -0.06 -29.68
C GLY A 88 1.56 -0.91 -30.93
N VAL A 89 1.80 -0.30 -32.10
CA VAL A 89 2.07 -1.02 -33.35
C VAL A 89 3.43 -1.74 -33.30
N LEU A 90 4.46 -1.10 -32.76
CA LEU A 90 5.81 -1.66 -32.62
C LEU A 90 5.85 -2.87 -31.69
N VAL A 91 5.01 -2.92 -30.65
CA VAL A 91 4.93 -4.05 -29.73
C VAL A 91 3.96 -5.12 -30.23
N ALA A 92 2.78 -4.73 -30.71
CA ALA A 92 1.73 -5.69 -31.06
C ALA A 92 2.08 -6.54 -32.29
N ASN A 93 2.72 -5.96 -33.31
CA ASN A 93 3.01 -6.67 -34.55
C ASN A 93 4.01 -7.83 -34.35
N PRO A 94 5.16 -7.65 -33.67
CA PRO A 94 6.04 -8.76 -33.30
C PRO A 94 5.35 -9.82 -32.44
N VAL A 95 4.52 -9.42 -31.46
CA VAL A 95 3.77 -10.38 -30.61
C VAL A 95 2.80 -11.22 -31.44
N LEU A 96 2.03 -10.60 -32.34
CA LEU A 96 1.10 -11.33 -33.21
C LEU A 96 1.84 -12.31 -34.12
N LYS A 97 2.98 -11.90 -34.67
CA LYS A 97 3.80 -12.78 -35.51
C LYS A 97 4.47 -13.91 -34.72
N ALA A 98 4.91 -13.64 -33.48
CA ALA A 98 5.48 -14.64 -32.58
C ALA A 98 4.47 -15.75 -32.26
N VAL A 99 3.21 -15.37 -32.01
CA VAL A 99 2.14 -16.31 -31.65
C VAL A 99 1.55 -17.03 -32.87
N HIS A 100 1.36 -16.32 -33.99
CA HIS A 100 0.65 -16.86 -35.16
C HIS A 100 1.57 -17.39 -36.27
N GLY A 101 2.89 -17.18 -36.17
CA GLY A 101 3.91 -17.95 -36.88
C GLY A 101 3.69 -18.16 -38.38
N GLY A 102 3.23 -17.15 -39.11
CA GLY A 102 3.08 -17.25 -40.57
C GLY A 102 4.42 -17.21 -41.30
N GLU A 103 4.42 -17.49 -42.62
CA GLU A 103 5.60 -17.42 -43.51
C GLU A 103 6.30 -16.04 -43.53
N ASN A 104 5.68 -15.00 -42.96
CA ASN A 104 6.19 -13.64 -42.85
C ASN A 104 6.83 -13.29 -41.50
N ALA A 105 6.95 -14.25 -40.57
CA ALA A 105 7.59 -14.03 -39.27
C ALA A 105 9.12 -14.21 -39.40
N SER A 106 9.87 -13.21 -38.94
CA SER A 106 11.32 -13.29 -38.80
C SER A 106 11.70 -14.32 -37.72
N VAL A 107 12.89 -14.93 -37.83
CA VAL A 107 13.42 -15.85 -36.80
C VAL A 107 13.45 -15.17 -35.43
N VAL A 108 13.86 -13.89 -35.38
CA VAL A 108 13.88 -13.10 -34.14
C VAL A 108 12.49 -12.89 -33.56
N GLU A 109 11.46 -12.77 -34.41
CA GLU A 109 10.07 -12.64 -33.96
C GLU A 109 9.53 -13.98 -33.42
N GLN A 110 9.97 -15.12 -33.97
CA GLN A 110 9.60 -16.45 -33.46
C GLN A 110 10.23 -16.76 -32.10
N ASP A 111 11.47 -16.30 -31.87
CA ASP A 111 12.18 -16.47 -30.60
C ASP A 111 11.51 -15.73 -29.42
N LEU A 112 10.58 -14.80 -29.68
CA LEU A 112 9.82 -14.10 -28.64
C LEU A 112 8.75 -14.99 -27.97
N LEU A 113 8.31 -16.06 -28.62
CA LEU A 113 7.22 -16.91 -28.11
C LEU A 113 7.47 -17.43 -26.67
N PRO A 114 8.61 -18.05 -26.33
CA PRO A 114 8.85 -18.52 -24.96
C PRO A 114 8.85 -17.38 -23.92
N LEU A 115 9.30 -16.18 -24.29
CA LEU A 115 9.28 -15.00 -23.41
C LEU A 115 7.84 -14.51 -23.19
N ILE A 116 7.02 -14.53 -24.23
CA ILE A 116 5.58 -14.19 -24.16
C ILE A 116 4.85 -15.19 -23.26
N GLU A 117 5.10 -16.48 -23.40
CA GLU A 117 4.50 -17.50 -22.54
C GLU A 117 4.90 -17.35 -21.07
N GLN A 118 6.17 -17.02 -20.80
CA GLN A 118 6.64 -16.74 -19.44
C GLN A 118 5.95 -15.50 -18.86
N ARG A 119 5.88 -14.41 -19.62
CA ARG A 119 5.15 -13.19 -19.24
C ARG A 119 3.69 -13.50 -18.93
N ASP A 120 3.02 -14.28 -19.75
CA ASP A 120 1.60 -14.58 -19.57
C ASP A 120 1.36 -15.45 -18.33
N LYS A 121 2.22 -16.44 -18.07
CA LYS A 121 2.20 -17.22 -16.81
C LYS A 121 2.38 -16.33 -15.57
N LEU A 122 3.34 -15.41 -15.61
CA LEU A 122 3.56 -14.45 -14.53
C LEU A 122 2.38 -13.49 -14.37
N SER A 123 1.76 -13.06 -15.47
CA SER A 123 0.60 -12.16 -15.45
C SER A 123 -0.62 -12.82 -14.81
N ILE A 124 -0.85 -14.11 -15.11
CA ILE A 124 -1.89 -14.91 -14.44
C ILE A 124 -1.59 -15.00 -12.93
N GLY A 125 -0.37 -15.38 -12.55
CA GLY A 125 0.02 -15.48 -11.14
C GLY A 125 -0.11 -14.15 -10.39
N LEU A 126 0.24 -13.03 -11.02
CA LEU A 126 0.07 -11.70 -10.46
C LEU A 126 -1.41 -11.33 -10.27
N SER A 127 -2.27 -11.71 -11.23
CA SER A 127 -3.72 -11.50 -11.13
C SER A 127 -4.31 -12.29 -9.96
N ASP A 128 -3.93 -13.57 -9.81
CA ASP A 128 -4.36 -14.43 -8.72
C ASP A 128 -3.90 -13.90 -7.36
N LEU A 129 -2.64 -13.47 -7.27
CA LEU A 129 -2.11 -12.87 -6.05
C LEU A 129 -2.85 -11.57 -5.71
N SER A 130 -3.10 -10.72 -6.70
CA SER A 130 -3.85 -9.47 -6.52
C SER A 130 -5.27 -9.75 -6.03
N ALA A 131 -5.94 -10.76 -6.58
CA ALA A 131 -7.27 -11.19 -6.14
C ALA A 131 -7.24 -11.70 -4.69
N LYS A 132 -6.22 -12.48 -4.30
CA LYS A 132 -6.03 -12.94 -2.91
C LYS A 132 -5.77 -11.78 -1.95
N VAL A 133 -4.95 -10.81 -2.34
CA VAL A 133 -4.68 -9.60 -1.54
C VAL A 133 -5.95 -8.79 -1.34
N LEU A 134 -6.76 -8.59 -2.38
CA LEU A 134 -8.03 -7.89 -2.27
C LEU A 134 -9.02 -8.66 -1.37
N SER A 135 -9.09 -9.98 -1.51
CA SER A 135 -9.97 -10.83 -0.69
C SER A 135 -9.59 -10.78 0.79
N THR A 136 -8.29 -10.95 1.10
CA THR A 136 -7.79 -10.89 2.49
C THR A 136 -7.96 -9.49 3.09
N ARG A 137 -7.75 -8.43 2.30
CA ARG A 137 -8.04 -7.06 2.74
C ARG A 137 -9.52 -6.86 3.08
N ASN A 138 -10.43 -7.39 2.27
CA ASN A 138 -11.86 -7.31 2.53
C ASN A 138 -12.26 -8.10 3.79
N GLN A 139 -11.67 -9.28 4.00
CA GLN A 139 -11.88 -10.06 5.23
C GLN A 139 -11.36 -9.33 6.46
N LEU A 140 -10.18 -8.70 6.37
CA LEU A 140 -9.62 -7.89 7.45
C LEU A 140 -10.54 -6.70 7.78
N MET A 141 -11.00 -5.96 6.77
CA MET A 141 -11.94 -4.85 6.99
C MET A 141 -13.23 -5.34 7.66
N ALA A 142 -13.79 -6.47 7.24
CA ALA A 142 -14.97 -7.05 7.89
C ALA A 142 -14.70 -7.38 9.37
N ALA A 143 -13.59 -8.06 9.67
CA ALA A 143 -13.20 -8.38 11.03
C ALA A 143 -12.93 -7.13 11.89
N GLU A 144 -12.31 -6.10 11.34
CA GLU A 144 -12.09 -4.82 12.02
C GLU A 144 -13.41 -4.13 12.36
N THR A 145 -14.37 -4.10 11.42
CA THR A 145 -15.70 -3.53 11.70
C THR A 145 -16.45 -4.30 12.79
N GLU A 146 -16.41 -5.64 12.76
CA GLU A 146 -17.01 -6.47 13.81
C GLU A 146 -16.33 -6.23 15.16
N HIS A 147 -14.99 -6.11 15.17
CA HIS A 147 -14.22 -5.82 16.37
C HIS A 147 -14.59 -4.46 16.97
N VAL A 148 -14.74 -3.41 16.15
CA VAL A 148 -15.16 -2.08 16.61
C VAL A 148 -16.55 -2.12 17.25
N ILE A 149 -17.50 -2.85 16.65
CA ILE A 149 -18.86 -3.00 17.19
C ILE A 149 -18.81 -3.73 18.54
N LYS A 150 -18.16 -4.90 18.60
CA LYS A 150 -18.04 -5.70 19.83
C LYS A 150 -17.28 -4.96 20.93
N ALA A 151 -16.24 -4.21 20.59
CA ALA A 151 -15.51 -3.39 21.55
C ALA A 151 -16.40 -2.33 22.19
N ARG A 152 -17.28 -1.69 21.40
CA ARG A 152 -18.27 -0.72 21.91
C ARG A 152 -19.29 -1.38 22.84
N GLU A 153 -19.85 -2.52 22.45
CA GLU A 153 -20.81 -3.27 23.26
C GLU A 153 -20.21 -3.76 24.59
N ASN A 154 -18.96 -4.24 24.54
CA ASN A 154 -18.22 -4.65 25.73
C ASN A 154 -17.97 -3.46 26.67
N ALA A 155 -17.55 -2.31 26.13
CA ALA A 155 -17.36 -1.09 26.92
C ALA A 155 -18.68 -0.62 27.58
N GLU A 156 -19.80 -0.67 26.85
CA GLU A 156 -21.11 -0.31 27.38
C GLU A 156 -21.57 -1.28 28.48
N THR A 157 -21.38 -2.59 28.27
CA THR A 157 -21.76 -3.62 29.24
C THR A 157 -20.90 -3.53 30.50
N ALA A 158 -19.59 -3.34 30.36
CA ALA A 158 -18.69 -3.11 31.48
C ALA A 158 -19.05 -1.84 32.26
N GLY A 159 -19.42 -0.76 31.56
CA GLY A 159 -19.92 0.47 32.18
C GLY A 159 -21.18 0.25 33.01
N ARG A 160 -22.16 -0.51 32.47
CA ARG A 160 -23.38 -0.88 33.23
C ARG A 160 -23.08 -1.77 34.42
N MET A 161 -22.17 -2.75 34.27
CA MET A 161 -21.76 -3.62 35.36
C MET A 161 -21.10 -2.83 36.50
N LEU A 162 -20.24 -1.86 36.16
CA LEU A 162 -19.64 -0.97 37.16
C LEU A 162 -20.68 -0.09 37.86
N ALA A 163 -21.62 0.49 37.12
CA ALA A 163 -22.69 1.29 37.72
C ALA A 163 -23.59 0.46 38.66
N LEU A 164 -23.96 -0.76 38.27
CA LEU A 164 -24.72 -1.68 39.10
C LEU A 164 -23.91 -2.14 40.33
N ALA A 165 -22.61 -2.37 40.18
CA ALA A 165 -21.74 -2.70 41.30
C ALA A 165 -21.60 -1.54 42.29
N GLU A 166 -21.53 -0.30 41.80
CA GLU A 166 -21.53 0.91 42.64
C GLU A 166 -22.86 1.07 43.37
N GLU A 167 -23.99 0.95 42.68
CA GLU A 167 -25.33 1.00 43.29
C GLU A 167 -25.55 -0.12 44.32
N ALA A 168 -25.12 -1.35 44.02
CA ALA A 168 -25.17 -2.45 44.98
C ALA A 168 -24.29 -2.17 46.20
N SER A 169 -23.09 -1.61 46.01
CA SER A 169 -22.17 -1.28 47.11
C SER A 169 -22.69 -0.16 48.02
N THR A 170 -23.43 0.81 47.49
CA THR A 170 -24.04 1.89 48.28
C THR A 170 -25.26 1.39 49.05
N GLN A 171 -26.13 0.60 48.41
CA GLN A 171 -27.29 -0.03 49.06
C GLN A 171 -26.90 -1.01 50.18
N THR A 172 -25.80 -1.75 50.00
CA THR A 172 -25.30 -2.72 50.99
C THR A 172 -24.57 -2.06 52.17
N LYS A 173 -23.91 -0.90 51.97
CA LYS A 173 -23.27 -0.13 53.05
C LYS A 173 -24.27 0.52 54.02
N GLU A 174 -25.51 0.77 53.59
CA GLU A 174 -26.53 1.45 54.40
C GLU A 174 -27.45 0.49 55.19
N GLY A 175 -27.33 -0.85 55.03
CA GLY A 175 -28.34 -1.79 55.59
C GLY A 175 -27.93 -3.21 55.98
N ILE A 176 -26.65 -3.57 56.06
CA ILE A 176 -26.25 -4.97 56.37
C ILE A 176 -25.80 -5.17 57.82
N ASP A 177 -26.54 -6.01 58.55
CA ASP A 177 -26.16 -6.60 59.86
C ASP A 177 -25.58 -8.04 59.73
N ASP A 178 -25.73 -8.70 58.58
CA ASP A 178 -25.24 -10.08 58.35
C ASP A 178 -23.75 -10.14 57.97
N VAL A 179 -22.98 -10.97 58.70
CA VAL A 179 -21.52 -11.10 58.56
C VAL A 179 -21.10 -11.81 57.26
N GLU A 180 -21.87 -12.81 56.81
CA GLU A 180 -21.56 -13.61 55.60
C GLU A 180 -21.68 -12.78 54.31
N VAL A 181 -22.64 -11.84 54.27
CA VAL A 181 -22.83 -10.94 53.13
C VAL A 181 -21.72 -9.88 53.05
N ARG A 182 -21.14 -9.47 54.19
CA ARG A 182 -19.96 -8.58 54.21
C ARG A 182 -18.72 -9.25 53.64
N GLU A 183 -18.46 -10.50 53.99
CA GLU A 183 -17.30 -11.23 53.45
C GLU A 183 -17.39 -11.42 51.93
N GLN A 184 -18.59 -11.67 51.39
CA GLN A 184 -18.82 -11.74 49.94
C GLN A 184 -18.65 -10.39 49.25
N LEU A 185 -19.07 -9.29 49.89
CA LEU A 185 -18.90 -7.94 49.35
C LEU A 185 -17.42 -7.52 49.32
N ASP A 186 -16.68 -7.81 50.38
CA ASP A 186 -15.23 -7.53 50.44
C ASP A 186 -14.47 -8.32 49.37
N ALA A 187 -14.85 -9.58 49.12
CA ALA A 187 -14.29 -10.39 48.05
C ALA A 187 -14.55 -9.78 46.66
N LEU A 188 -15.78 -9.32 46.39
CA LEU A 188 -16.12 -8.63 45.15
C LEU A 188 -15.36 -7.31 44.99
N GLU A 189 -15.21 -6.53 46.07
CA GLU A 189 -14.47 -5.25 46.04
C GLU A 189 -12.98 -5.49 45.73
N MET A 190 -12.40 -6.57 46.25
CA MET A 190 -11.04 -6.98 45.88
C MET A 190 -10.94 -7.38 44.41
N GLU A 191 -11.91 -8.13 43.87
CA GLU A 191 -11.93 -8.51 42.46
C GLU A 191 -12.01 -7.27 41.54
N VAL A 192 -12.88 -6.30 41.87
CA VAL A 192 -12.96 -5.02 41.14
C VAL A 192 -11.64 -4.24 41.20
N LYS A 193 -10.96 -4.22 42.35
CA LYS A 193 -9.63 -3.59 42.48
C LYS A 193 -8.59 -4.26 41.59
N THR A 194 -8.57 -5.60 41.54
CA THR A 194 -7.66 -6.34 40.65
C THR A 194 -7.97 -6.08 39.17
N SER A 195 -9.23 -6.03 38.79
CA SER A 195 -9.67 -5.70 37.42
C SER A 195 -9.24 -4.28 37.02
N ARG A 196 -9.41 -3.28 37.91
CA ARG A 196 -8.92 -1.90 37.68
C ARG A 196 -7.41 -1.84 37.53
N GLN A 197 -6.67 -2.66 38.28
CA GLN A 197 -5.21 -2.73 38.16
C GLN A 197 -4.79 -3.34 36.81
N MET A 198 -5.44 -4.41 36.38
CA MET A 198 -5.21 -5.02 35.06
C MET A 198 -5.52 -4.04 33.92
N TRP A 199 -6.60 -3.27 34.04
CA TRP A 199 -6.95 -2.23 33.06
C TRP A 199 -5.85 -1.17 32.92
N ARG A 200 -5.26 -0.69 34.03
CA ARG A 200 -4.14 0.26 33.98
C ARG A 200 -2.92 -0.31 33.25
N ILE A 201 -2.62 -1.59 33.47
CA ILE A 201 -1.49 -2.27 32.80
C ILE A 201 -1.75 -2.40 31.30
N MET A 202 -2.95 -2.83 30.91
CA MET A 202 -3.35 -2.91 29.49
C MET A 202 -3.30 -1.54 28.82
N LYS A 203 -3.82 -0.49 29.48
CA LYS A 203 -3.76 0.89 28.99
C LYS A 203 -2.31 1.34 28.76
N GLY A 204 -1.44 1.16 29.75
CA GLY A 204 -0.02 1.51 29.63
C GLY A 204 0.70 0.75 28.51
N THR A 205 0.36 -0.53 28.32
CA THR A 205 0.94 -1.36 27.26
C THR A 205 0.47 -0.91 25.88
N ALA A 206 -0.81 -0.56 25.71
CA ALA A 206 -1.37 -0.03 24.47
C ALA A 206 -0.72 1.32 24.10
N SER A 207 -0.62 2.27 25.03
CA SER A 207 0.02 3.56 24.78
C SER A 207 1.51 3.39 24.43
N GLY A 208 2.24 2.50 25.13
CA GLY A 208 3.63 2.18 24.80
C GLY A 208 3.79 1.55 23.41
N THR A 209 2.85 0.68 23.01
CA THR A 209 2.85 0.05 21.68
C THR A 209 2.56 1.08 20.57
N ILE A 210 1.59 1.98 20.79
CA ILE A 210 1.26 3.04 19.82
C ILE A 210 2.48 3.95 19.60
N VAL A 211 3.13 4.41 20.68
CA VAL A 211 4.34 5.24 20.60
C VAL A 211 5.51 4.49 19.94
N GLY A 212 5.66 3.19 20.24
CA GLY A 212 6.73 2.35 19.68
C GLY A 212 6.52 1.91 18.22
N SER A 213 5.29 1.97 17.71
CA SER A 213 4.93 1.49 16.37
C SER A 213 5.35 2.42 15.23
N GLY A 214 5.72 3.67 15.54
CA GLY A 214 6.05 4.69 14.53
C GLY A 214 4.84 5.31 13.82
N VAL A 215 3.61 5.02 14.26
CA VAL A 215 2.38 5.71 13.83
C VAL A 215 2.44 7.17 14.30
N ASP A 216 2.06 8.13 13.44
CA ASP A 216 2.01 9.57 13.76
C ASP A 216 0.80 9.90 14.65
N TRP A 217 0.84 9.42 15.89
CA TRP A 217 -0.22 9.56 16.89
C TRP A 217 -0.44 11.01 17.35
N ALA A 218 0.52 11.91 17.11
CA ALA A 218 0.42 13.32 17.48
C ALA A 218 -0.56 14.11 16.60
N ARG A 219 -0.83 13.62 15.38
CA ARG A 219 -1.79 14.26 14.46
C ARG A 219 -3.21 13.75 14.60
N ASP A 220 -3.40 12.57 15.17
CA ASP A 220 -4.73 12.01 15.41
C ASP A 220 -5.20 12.36 16.84
N PRO A 221 -6.24 13.21 17.00
CA PRO A 221 -6.72 13.60 18.32
C PRO A 221 -7.15 12.40 19.18
N LYS A 222 -7.62 11.30 18.59
CA LYS A 222 -8.01 10.09 19.34
C LYS A 222 -6.81 9.32 19.87
N LEU A 223 -5.75 9.20 19.09
CA LEU A 223 -4.52 8.54 19.54
C LEU A 223 -3.76 9.40 20.55
N LEU A 224 -3.80 10.72 20.37
CA LEU A 224 -3.25 11.69 21.31
C LEU A 224 -3.94 11.61 22.68
N GLU A 225 -5.27 11.46 22.72
CA GLU A 225 -6.04 11.24 23.95
C GLU A 225 -5.64 9.94 24.67
N ILE A 226 -5.50 8.83 23.93
CA ILE A 226 -5.10 7.52 24.47
C ILE A 226 -3.66 7.54 25.02
N VAL A 227 -2.75 8.30 24.41
CA VAL A 227 -1.35 8.37 24.81
C VAL A 227 -1.12 9.37 25.95
N LEU A 228 -1.78 10.53 25.92
CA LEU A 228 -1.57 11.63 26.88
C LEU A 228 -2.51 11.62 28.08
N ASP A 229 -3.55 10.78 28.07
CA ASP A 229 -4.43 10.57 29.21
C ASP A 229 -5.10 11.86 29.73
N ILE A 230 -5.72 12.62 28.81
CA ILE A 230 -6.22 13.99 29.07
C ILE A 230 -7.42 14.01 30.06
N ASP A 231 -8.00 12.85 30.38
CA ASP A 231 -9.09 12.69 31.36
C ASP A 231 -8.60 12.47 32.80
N GLY A 232 -7.29 12.52 33.05
CA GLY A 232 -6.66 12.22 34.35
C GLY A 232 -6.31 13.41 35.25
N ALA A 233 -6.88 14.61 35.02
CA ALA A 233 -6.70 15.80 35.85
C ALA A 233 -7.97 16.18 36.63
#